data_AF-A0A5C7LNI0-F1
#
_entry.id   AF-A0A5C7LNI0-F1
#
_cell.length_a   1.000
_cell.length_b   1.000
_cell.length_c   1.000
_cell.angle_alpha   90.00
_cell.angle_beta   90.00
_cell.angle_gamma   90.00
#
_symmetry.space_group_name_H-M   'P 1'
#
loop_
_entity.id
_entity.type
_entity.pdbx_description
1 polymer ?
#
loop_
_entity_poly.entity_id
_entity_poly.type
_entity_poly.pdbx_seq_one_letter_code
_entity_poly.pdbx_strand_id
1 'polypeptide(L)'
;MSKMLIRQISPSARLVRCSRTGIAWVEEGGTGMRYSAHPNISDSGSVRGMKERGYWGKHDTTVRTHGFIYNISQALAVDPLSKVALNACSCGGNHGGKRR
;
A
#
# COMPACT_ATOMS: atom_id res chain seq x y z
N MET A 1 6.20 -0.29 15.17
CA MET A 1 6.44 -0.78 13.80
C MET A 1 7.49 0.12 13.17
N SER A 2 8.55 -0.45 12.60
CA SER A 2 9.66 0.33 12.03
C SER A 2 9.48 0.48 10.53
N LYS A 3 9.54 1.73 10.05
CA LYS A 3 9.63 2.02 8.62
C LYS A 3 11.09 2.22 8.23
N MET A 4 11.46 1.66 7.10
CA MET A 4 12.78 1.77 6.49
C MET A 4 12.65 2.66 5.25
N LEU A 5 13.50 3.69 5.16
CA LEU A 5 13.61 4.49 3.95
C LEU A 5 14.33 3.65 2.88
N ILE A 6 13.67 3.41 1.75
CA ILE A 6 14.25 2.69 0.62
C ILE A 6 14.99 3.65 -0.30
N ARG A 7 14.32 4.75 -0.67
CA ARG A 7 14.89 5.78 -1.56
C ARG A 7 14.16 7.09 -1.40
N GLN A 8 14.85 8.19 -1.66
CA GLN A 8 14.22 9.48 -1.88
C GLN A 8 13.81 9.61 -3.35
N ILE A 9 12.52 9.89 -3.63
CA ILE A 9 12.02 10.10 -4.99
C ILE A 9 12.20 11.57 -5.39
N SER A 10 11.95 12.49 -4.46
CA SER A 10 12.14 13.93 -4.63
C SER A 10 12.43 14.59 -3.27
N PRO A 11 12.74 15.89 -3.20
CA PRO A 11 12.90 16.60 -1.93
C PRO A 11 11.70 16.42 -0.98
N SER A 12 10.48 16.35 -1.54
CA SER A 12 9.23 16.19 -0.80
C SER A 12 8.68 14.75 -0.80
N ALA A 13 9.17 13.82 -1.62
CA ALA A 13 8.62 12.46 -1.71
C ALA A 13 9.65 11.39 -1.32
N ARG A 14 9.27 10.52 -0.37
CA ARG A 14 10.12 9.46 0.18
C ARG A 14 9.46 8.11 0.04
N LEU A 15 10.17 7.15 -0.56
CA LEU A 15 9.74 5.77 -0.64
C LEU A 15 10.17 5.02 0.61
N VAL A 16 9.21 4.55 1.38
CA VAL A 16 9.43 3.81 2.62
C VAL A 16 8.80 2.43 2.54
N ARG A 17 9.32 1.50 3.33
CA ARG A 17 8.80 0.14 3.47
C ARG A 17 8.75 -0.26 4.94
N CYS A 18 7.68 -0.96 5.34
CA CYS A 18 7.61 -1.58 6.65
C CYS A 18 8.52 -2.81 6.69
N SER A 19 9.47 -2.86 7.61
CA SER A 19 10.41 -3.99 7.72
C SER A 19 9.73 -5.29 8.16
N ARG A 20 8.62 -5.19 8.90
CA ARG A 20 7.89 -6.35 9.42
C ARG A 20 6.93 -6.96 8.40
N THR A 21 6.22 -6.11 7.65
CA THR A 21 5.15 -6.56 6.75
C THR A 21 5.51 -6.51 5.28
N GLY A 22 6.63 -5.87 4.93
CA GLY A 22 7.04 -5.68 3.54
C GLY A 22 6.22 -4.68 2.74
N ILE A 23 5.14 -4.11 3.31
CA ILE A 23 4.32 -3.08 2.64
C ILE A 23 5.17 -1.84 2.36
N ALA A 24 5.18 -1.38 1.12
CA ALA A 24 5.83 -0.14 0.72
C ALA A 24 4.80 0.95 0.38
N TRP A 25 5.14 2.19 0.70
CA TRP A 25 4.36 3.38 0.34
C TRP A 25 5.28 4.57 0.13
N VAL A 26 4.82 5.53 -0.67
CA VAL A 26 5.48 6.84 -0.82
C VAL A 26 4.82 7.80 0.15
N GLU A 27 5.62 8.43 1.01
CA GLU A 27 5.22 9.58 1.82
C GLU A 27 5.54 10.85 1.04
N GLU A 28 4.51 11.59 0.63
CA GLU A 28 4.66 12.88 -0.04
C GLU A 28 4.40 14.00 0.97
N GLY A 29 5.46 14.70 1.36
CA GLY A 29 5.46 15.71 2.41
C GLY A 29 4.84 17.05 2.01
N GLY A 30 4.58 17.30 0.72
CA GLY A 30 3.90 18.51 0.28
C GLY A 30 2.41 18.47 0.61
N THR A 31 1.75 17.35 0.27
CA THR A 31 0.32 17.12 0.51
C THR A 31 0.03 16.35 1.80
N GLY A 32 1.03 15.68 2.38
CA GLY A 32 0.85 14.72 3.47
C GLY A 32 0.24 13.39 3.02
N MET A 33 0.06 13.17 1.71
CA MET A 33 -0.54 11.95 1.17
C MET A 33 0.43 10.77 1.21
N ARG A 34 -0.15 9.57 1.36
CA ARG A 34 0.57 8.30 1.26
C ARG A 34 0.06 7.51 0.06
N TYR A 35 0.97 7.20 -0.86
CA TYR A 35 0.65 6.42 -2.05
C TYR A 35 1.13 4.99 -1.87
N SER A 36 0.22 4.02 -1.94
CA SER A 36 0.52 2.59 -1.82
C SER A 36 -0.03 1.80 -3.00
N ALA A 37 0.60 0.67 -3.28
CA ALA A 37 0.14 -0.26 -4.31
C ALA A 37 -1.22 -0.91 -4.01
N HIS A 38 -1.53 -1.10 -2.73
CA HIS A 38 -2.68 -1.88 -2.29
C HIS A 38 -3.81 -0.97 -1.81
N PRO A 39 -5.09 -1.32 -2.11
CA PRO A 39 -6.22 -0.64 -1.50
C PRO A 39 -6.14 -0.76 0.02
N ASN A 40 -6.33 0.36 0.70
CA ASN A 40 -6.20 0.43 2.14
C ASN A 40 -7.29 1.31 2.75
N ILE A 41 -7.47 1.13 4.05
CA ILE A 41 -8.31 1.97 4.88
C ILE A 41 -7.58 2.30 6.17
N SER A 42 -7.94 3.44 6.77
CA SER A 42 -7.66 3.69 8.19
C SER A 42 -8.14 2.50 9.01
N ASP A 43 -7.47 2.21 10.12
CA ASP A 43 -7.91 1.17 11.05
C ASP A 43 -9.27 1.45 11.70
N SER A 44 -9.67 2.72 11.75
CA SER A 44 -11.01 3.19 12.09
C SER A 44 -11.99 3.25 10.90
N GLY A 45 -11.53 2.88 9.70
CA GLY A 45 -12.29 2.98 8.45
C GLY A 45 -13.35 1.88 8.28
N SER A 46 -14.28 2.11 7.36
CA SER A 46 -15.37 1.17 7.07
C SER A 46 -14.95 0.08 6.08
N VAL A 47 -14.82 -1.15 6.59
CA VAL A 47 -14.61 -2.35 5.75
C VAL A 47 -15.79 -2.58 4.79
N ARG A 48 -17.02 -2.25 5.20
CA ARG A 48 -18.22 -2.42 4.36
C ARG A 48 -18.09 -1.63 3.06
N GLY A 49 -17.68 -0.36 3.14
CA GLY A 49 -17.48 0.49 1.97
C GLY A 49 -16.39 -0.04 1.02
N MET A 50 -15.36 -0.70 1.55
CA MET A 50 -14.33 -1.33 0.70
C MET A 50 -14.84 -2.54 -0.08
N LYS A 51 -15.72 -3.33 0.54
CA LYS A 51 -16.39 -4.46 -0.12
C LYS A 51 -17.37 -3.98 -1.18
N GLU A 52 -18.18 -2.97 -0.87
CA GLU A 52 -19.16 -2.36 -1.80
C GLU A 52 -18.47 -1.80 -3.06
N ARG A 53 -17.27 -1.23 -2.92
CA ARG A 53 -16.46 -0.73 -4.06
C ARG A 53 -15.70 -1.82 -4.82
N GLY A 54 -15.81 -3.08 -4.41
CA GLY A 54 -15.11 -4.21 -5.04
C GLY A 54 -13.61 -4.27 -4.73
N TYR A 55 -13.10 -3.44 -3.82
CA TYR A 55 -11.69 -3.45 -3.46
C TYR A 55 -11.32 -4.60 -2.54
N TRP A 56 -12.28 -5.16 -1.80
CA TRP A 56 -12.06 -6.21 -0.81
C TRP A 56 -13.03 -7.38 -1.02
N GLY A 57 -12.49 -8.57 -1.24
CA GLY A 57 -13.23 -9.83 -1.35
C GLY A 57 -13.30 -10.62 -0.03
N LYS A 58 -14.17 -11.64 0.01
CA LYS A 58 -14.30 -12.54 1.17
C LYS A 58 -13.03 -13.33 1.47
N HIS A 59 -12.26 -13.65 0.44
CA HIS A 59 -11.04 -14.48 0.52
C HIS A 59 -9.76 -13.65 0.39
N ASP A 60 -9.88 -12.33 0.47
CA ASP A 60 -8.73 -11.43 0.36
C ASP A 60 -7.92 -11.41 1.66
N THR A 61 -6.61 -11.35 1.52
CA THR A 61 -5.67 -11.29 2.63
C THR A 61 -5.38 -9.83 2.95
N THR A 62 -5.44 -9.48 4.23
CA THR A 62 -5.18 -8.13 4.70
C THR A 62 -3.98 -8.09 5.65
N VAL A 63 -3.29 -6.96 5.63
CA VAL A 63 -2.12 -6.69 6.47
C VAL A 63 -2.31 -5.33 7.12
N ARG A 64 -2.20 -5.28 8.45
CA ARG A 64 -2.27 -4.02 9.21
C ARG A 64 -0.88 -3.48 9.47
N THR A 65 -0.64 -2.22 9.12
CA THR A 65 0.60 -1.53 9.45
C THR A 65 0.41 -0.01 9.55
N HIS A 66 1.11 0.64 10.48
CA HIS A 66 1.14 2.10 10.66
C HIS A 66 -0.24 2.80 10.68
N GLY A 67 -1.25 2.18 11.31
CA GLY A 67 -2.61 2.73 11.44
C GLY A 67 -3.53 2.44 10.25
N PHE A 68 -3.07 1.67 9.27
CA PHE A 68 -3.84 1.32 8.08
C PHE A 68 -3.96 -0.20 7.92
N ILE A 69 -5.05 -0.64 7.30
CA ILE A 69 -5.28 -2.02 6.90
C ILE A 69 -5.22 -2.07 5.37
N TYR A 70 -4.26 -2.82 4.83
CA TYR A 70 -4.01 -2.98 3.41
C TYR A 70 -4.56 -4.33 2.95
N ASN A 71 -5.32 -4.34 1.85
CA ASN A 71 -5.66 -5.58 1.17
C ASN A 71 -4.56 -5.93 0.17
N ILE A 72 -3.74 -6.92 0.52
CA ILE A 72 -2.59 -7.32 -0.26
C ILE A 72 -2.95 -8.29 -1.39
N SER A 73 -4.17 -8.82 -1.43
CA SER A 73 -4.65 -9.65 -2.54
C SER A 73 -4.89 -8.85 -3.82
N GLN A 74 -5.05 -7.53 -3.71
CA GLN A 74 -5.34 -6.61 -4.81
C GLN A 74 -4.20 -5.62 -5.02
N ALA A 75 -3.97 -5.23 -6.26
CA ALA A 75 -3.04 -4.16 -6.63
C ALA A 75 -3.78 -3.10 -7.45
N LEU A 76 -3.82 -1.87 -6.94
CA LEU A 76 -4.46 -0.71 -7.57
C LEU A 76 -3.45 0.43 -7.71
N ALA A 77 -2.28 0.11 -8.28
CA ALA A 77 -1.24 1.09 -8.56
C ALA A 77 -1.57 1.92 -9.82
N VAL A 78 -2.57 2.79 -9.70
CA VAL A 78 -3.04 3.65 -10.80
C VAL A 78 -2.08 4.82 -11.04
N ASP A 79 -1.62 5.48 -9.97
CA ASP A 79 -0.70 6.63 -10.05
C ASP A 79 0.77 6.22 -10.22
N PRO A 80 1.60 7.07 -10.83
CA PRO A 80 3.05 6.82 -10.95
C PRO A 80 3.73 6.55 -9.60
N LEU A 81 3.37 7.27 -8.54
CA LEU A 81 3.94 7.06 -7.20
C LEU A 81 3.50 5.72 -6.60
N SER A 82 2.26 5.32 -6.83
CA SER A 82 1.73 4.01 -6.42
C SER A 82 2.43 2.86 -7.16
N LYS A 83 2.84 3.06 -8.42
CA LYS A 83 3.67 2.09 -9.17
C LYS A 83 5.09 1.98 -8.62
N VAL A 84 5.68 3.10 -8.18
CA VAL A 84 6.98 3.05 -7.49
C VAL A 84 6.86 2.29 -6.16
N ALA A 85 5.78 2.53 -5.40
CA ALA A 85 5.49 1.76 -4.20
C ALA A 85 5.30 0.26 -4.51
N LEU A 86 4.60 -0.09 -5.60
CA LEU A 86 4.38 -1.48 -6.05
C LEU A 86 5.70 -2.21 -6.27
N ASN A 87 6.64 -1.60 -7.00
CA ASN A 87 7.93 -2.22 -7.32
C ASN A 87 8.83 -2.44 -6.09
N ALA A 88 8.66 -1.64 -5.04
CA ALA A 88 9.41 -1.79 -3.80
C ALA A 88 8.68 -2.60 -2.72
N CYS A 89 7.41 -2.94 -2.95
CA CYS A 89 6.61 -3.69 -2.01
C CYS A 89 7.03 -5.17 -2.01
N SER A 90 7.17 -5.74 -0.82
CA SER A 90 7.57 -7.13 -0.59
C SER A 90 6.65 -7.80 0.41
N CYS A 91 5.36 -7.46 0.39
CA CYS A 91 4.38 -7.95 1.36
C CYS A 91 3.86 -9.36 1.08
N GLY A 92 4.38 -10.05 0.06
CA GLY A 92 3.92 -11.38 -0.38
C GLY A 92 2.54 -11.38 -1.07
N GLY A 93 1.97 -10.19 -1.30
CA GLY A 93 0.68 -10.02 -1.97
C GLY A 93 0.74 -10.04 -3.49
N ASN A 94 -0.37 -9.68 -4.10
CA ASN A 94 -0.49 -9.47 -5.53
C ASN A 94 0.15 -8.14 -5.93
N HIS A 95 1.11 -8.18 -6.86
CA HIS A 95 1.83 -6.99 -7.34
C HIS A 95 1.66 -6.76 -8.85
N GLY A 96 0.54 -7.19 -9.43
CA GLY A 96 0.24 -6.96 -10.86
C GLY A 96 1.00 -7.86 -11.84
N GLY A 97 1.80 -8.80 -11.33
CA GLY A 97 2.27 -9.94 -12.12
C GLY A 97 1.06 -10.78 -12.50
N LYS A 98 0.76 -10.87 -13.80
CA LYS A 98 -0.24 -11.78 -14.36
C LYS A 98 -0.12 -13.12 -13.63
N ARG A 99 -1.21 -13.56 -12.98
CA ARG A 99 -1.38 -14.98 -12.68
C ARG A 99 -1.25 -15.68 -14.03
N ARG A 100 -0.13 -16.36 -14.22
CA ARG A 100 0.12 -17.20 -15.39
C ARG A 100 -0.57 -18.53 -15.17
#